data_AF-A0A7T6XTG8-F1
#
_entry.id   AF-A0A7T6XTG8-F1
#
_cell.length_a   1.000
_cell.length_b   1.000
_cell.length_c   1.000
_cell.angle_alpha   90.00
_cell.angle_beta   90.00
_cell.angle_gamma   90.00
#
_symmetry.space_group_name_H-M   'P 1'
#
loop_
_entity.id
_entity.type
_entity.pdbx_description
1 polymer ?
#
loop_
_entity_poly.entity_id
_entity_poly.type
_entity_poly.pdbx_seq_one_letter_code
_entity_poly.pdbx_strand_id
1 'polypeptide(L)'
;MSEKKHDGPMEFVSSQTGQVAESYEYPHDAVFGEMAEGGPNCRISVSGLVDTLGIVPGFLCLAAIGVITTWSNHMVGVFKLRHREVYGVDDVGHLIFGLPGRTVLGGSFVLWYIFSAGSGMLGISIGLNAVSSHGTCNAVFVAVAAIAAFALGSIQTLGRILWLAWAGLICILAAVLTVAVGVGVQDHPPDVPVDKVWVSEYKTIGTPSFDSAMAAICKIVFAYAGTPAFFSIVSEMCEPRQYTRALVICQSIVSAL
;
A
#
# COMPACT_ATOMS: atom_id res chain seq x y z
N MET A 1 51.98 -11.58 -47.59
CA MET A 1 53.01 -10.88 -46.81
C MET A 1 53.41 -9.65 -47.62
N SER A 2 53.08 -8.41 -47.31
CA SER A 2 52.45 -7.76 -46.16
C SER A 2 51.87 -6.45 -46.68
N GLU A 3 50.66 -6.08 -46.27
CA GLU A 3 50.12 -4.74 -46.52
C GLU A 3 50.74 -3.76 -45.53
N LYS A 4 51.26 -2.64 -46.04
CA LYS A 4 52.04 -1.65 -45.29
C LYS A 4 51.13 -0.68 -44.54
N LYS A 5 51.32 -0.71 -43.23
CA LYS A 5 51.00 0.28 -42.20
C LYS A 5 51.58 1.68 -42.52
N HIS A 6 50.78 2.73 -42.30
CA HIS A 6 51.29 4.09 -42.08
C HIS A 6 50.61 4.70 -40.84
N ASP A 7 51.43 5.35 -40.03
CA ASP A 7 51.25 5.68 -38.61
C ASP A 7 50.58 7.05 -38.35
N GLY A 8 49.94 7.21 -37.19
CA GLY A 8 49.57 8.48 -36.56
C GLY A 8 48.54 8.35 -35.42
N PRO A 9 48.73 8.88 -34.18
CA PRO A 9 48.00 8.44 -32.98
C PRO A 9 46.97 9.43 -32.37
N MET A 10 46.12 8.84 -31.50
CA MET A 10 45.34 9.33 -30.32
C MET A 10 43.86 9.79 -30.42
N GLU A 11 43.03 9.00 -29.69
CA GLU A 11 41.75 9.26 -28.98
C GLU A 11 40.46 9.50 -29.80
N PHE A 12 39.26 9.00 -29.47
CA PHE A 12 38.67 8.42 -28.24
C PHE A 12 37.64 7.32 -28.63
N VAL A 13 37.46 6.30 -27.78
CA VAL A 13 36.65 5.10 -28.04
C VAL A 13 35.15 5.33 -27.75
N SER A 14 34.28 4.81 -28.61
CA SER A 14 32.98 4.23 -28.22
C SER A 14 32.67 3.04 -29.13
N SER A 15 32.48 1.88 -28.51
CA SER A 15 32.46 0.54 -29.10
C SER A 15 31.20 0.22 -29.90
N GLN A 16 31.37 -0.71 -30.84
CA GLN A 16 30.47 -1.09 -31.92
C GLN A 16 29.11 -1.66 -31.52
N THR A 17 28.14 -1.27 -32.33
CA THR A 17 26.83 -1.84 -32.63
C THR A 17 26.90 -3.27 -33.18
N GLY A 18 25.99 -4.15 -32.76
CA GLY A 18 25.82 -5.50 -33.35
C GLY A 18 24.79 -6.41 -32.67
N GLN A 19 23.51 -6.21 -32.99
CA GLN A 19 22.36 -7.13 -32.99
C GLN A 19 22.18 -8.18 -31.85
N VAL A 20 21.15 -7.98 -31.01
CA VAL A 20 20.28 -9.06 -30.48
C VAL A 20 18.86 -8.50 -30.30
N ALA A 21 17.86 -9.28 -30.73
CA ALA A 21 16.42 -9.16 -30.54
C ALA A 21 15.93 -8.03 -29.59
N GLU A 22 15.21 -7.06 -30.15
CA GLU A 22 14.49 -6.01 -29.45
C GLU A 22 13.28 -6.60 -28.72
N SER A 23 13.58 -7.28 -27.62
CA SER A 23 12.61 -7.57 -26.57
C SER A 23 12.42 -6.25 -25.83
N TYR A 24 11.34 -5.51 -26.14
CA TYR A 24 10.94 -4.36 -25.34
C TYR A 24 10.61 -4.88 -23.94
N GLU A 25 11.61 -4.80 -23.07
CA GLU A 25 11.46 -5.07 -21.65
C GLU A 25 10.70 -3.87 -21.07
N TYR A 26 9.37 -3.99 -21.07
CA TYR A 26 8.50 -3.08 -20.35
C TYR A 26 8.93 -3.08 -18.89
N PRO A 27 9.34 -1.95 -18.30
CA PRO A 27 9.67 -1.89 -16.89
C PRO A 27 8.35 -2.06 -16.12
N HIS A 28 8.10 -3.29 -15.67
CA HIS A 28 6.91 -3.67 -14.95
C HIS A 28 7.10 -3.32 -13.47
N ASP A 29 6.81 -2.07 -13.10
CA ASP A 29 6.89 -1.63 -11.72
C ASP A 29 5.68 -2.13 -10.93
N ALA A 30 5.89 -2.91 -9.88
CA ALA A 30 4.81 -3.46 -9.02
C ALA A 30 3.90 -2.37 -8.38
N VAL A 31 4.33 -1.11 -8.43
CA VAL A 31 3.67 0.06 -7.85
C VAL A 31 2.88 0.86 -8.88
N PHE A 32 3.35 0.94 -10.13
CA PHE A 32 2.68 1.63 -11.23
C PHE A 32 2.47 0.61 -12.34
N GLY A 33 1.24 0.09 -12.48
CA GLY A 33 0.90 -0.72 -13.65
C GLY A 33 1.18 0.04 -14.96
N GLU A 34 1.14 -0.68 -16.09
CA GLU A 34 1.54 -0.27 -17.45
C GLU A 34 1.67 1.25 -17.69
N MET A 35 2.91 1.68 -17.93
CA MET A 35 3.25 2.99 -18.46
C MET A 35 2.89 3.03 -19.96
N ALA A 36 1.64 3.33 -20.30
CA ALA A 36 1.26 3.69 -21.66
C ALA A 36 1.78 5.10 -21.99
N GLU A 37 1.98 5.40 -23.28
CA GLU A 37 2.62 6.60 -23.87
C GLU A 37 2.05 7.98 -23.45
N GLY A 38 1.08 8.05 -22.53
CA GLY A 38 0.38 9.26 -22.08
C GLY A 38 0.83 9.84 -20.72
N GLY A 39 1.94 9.38 -20.14
CA GLY A 39 2.44 9.89 -18.85
C GLY A 39 1.95 9.07 -17.63
N PRO A 40 2.30 9.49 -16.39
CA PRO A 40 2.05 8.69 -15.20
C PRO A 40 0.55 8.60 -14.91
N ASN A 41 -0.04 7.46 -15.24
CA ASN A 41 -1.38 7.08 -14.80
C ASN A 41 -1.34 6.81 -13.29
N CYS A 42 -1.44 7.86 -12.47
CA CYS A 42 -1.59 7.77 -11.02
C CYS A 42 -2.98 7.25 -10.64
N ARG A 43 -3.30 6.02 -11.08
CA ARG A 43 -4.43 5.25 -10.60
C ARG A 43 -4.03 4.77 -9.21
N ILE A 44 -4.41 5.52 -8.19
CA ILE A 44 -4.33 5.13 -6.77
C ILE A 44 -4.74 3.66 -6.64
N SER A 45 -4.02 2.88 -5.81
CA SER A 45 -4.02 1.41 -5.80
C SER A 45 -5.39 0.72 -5.90
N VAL A 46 -6.45 1.37 -5.42
CA VAL A 46 -7.85 0.93 -5.55
C VAL A 46 -8.38 1.07 -6.97
N SER A 47 -8.14 2.19 -7.67
CA SER A 47 -8.52 2.37 -9.07
C SER A 47 -7.86 1.33 -9.98
N GLY A 48 -6.58 1.03 -9.74
CA GLY A 48 -5.85 -0.07 -10.39
C GLY A 48 -6.58 -1.41 -10.31
N LEU A 49 -7.08 -1.74 -9.12
CA LEU A 49 -7.81 -2.98 -8.84
C LEU A 49 -9.07 -3.15 -9.70
N VAL A 50 -9.84 -2.07 -9.84
CA VAL A 50 -11.16 -2.10 -10.48
C VAL A 50 -11.08 -2.27 -11.99
N ASP A 51 -9.99 -1.83 -12.62
CA ASP A 51 -9.77 -2.04 -14.06
C ASP A 51 -9.24 -3.44 -14.36
N THR A 52 -8.42 -3.97 -13.47
CA THR A 52 -7.81 -5.29 -13.64
C THR A 52 -8.82 -6.41 -13.35
N LEU A 53 -9.46 -6.39 -12.18
CA LEU A 53 -10.44 -7.42 -11.80
C LEU A 53 -11.84 -7.16 -12.38
N GLY A 54 -12.21 -5.89 -12.55
CA GLY A 54 -13.60 -5.48 -12.74
C GLY A 54 -14.28 -5.12 -11.42
N ILE A 55 -15.31 -4.27 -11.51
CA ILE A 55 -16.01 -3.69 -10.35
C ILE A 55 -16.64 -4.77 -9.46
N VAL A 56 -17.30 -5.75 -10.06
CA VAL A 56 -18.04 -6.79 -9.32
C VAL A 56 -17.12 -7.72 -8.51
N PRO A 57 -16.10 -8.37 -9.12
CA PRO A 57 -15.21 -9.26 -8.36
C PRO A 57 -14.33 -8.49 -7.36
N GLY A 58 -13.92 -7.26 -7.68
CA GLY A 58 -13.19 -6.41 -6.74
C GLY A 58 -13.98 -6.14 -5.46
N PHE A 59 -15.24 -5.71 -5.61
CA PHE A 59 -16.13 -5.45 -4.47
C PHE A 59 -16.45 -6.72 -3.67
N LEU A 60 -16.69 -7.85 -4.34
CA LEU A 60 -16.98 -9.12 -3.68
C LEU A 60 -15.79 -9.61 -2.84
N CYS A 61 -14.57 -9.54 -3.38
CA CYS A 61 -13.35 -9.88 -2.66
C CYS A 61 -13.11 -8.96 -1.46
N LEU A 62 -13.34 -7.64 -1.65
CA LEU A 62 -13.23 -6.66 -0.58
C LEU A 62 -14.22 -6.93 0.55
N ALA A 63 -15.49 -7.21 0.22
CA ALA A 63 -16.52 -7.55 1.19
C ALA A 63 -16.19 -8.85 1.94
N ALA A 64 -15.74 -9.89 1.22
CA ALA A 64 -15.36 -11.17 1.82
C ALA A 64 -14.20 -11.02 2.82
N ILE A 65 -13.13 -10.33 2.42
CA ILE A 65 -11.98 -10.05 3.29
C ILE A 65 -12.41 -9.17 4.47
N GLY A 66 -13.22 -8.13 4.22
CA GLY A 66 -13.77 -7.27 5.26
C GLY A 66 -14.52 -8.05 6.33
N VAL A 67 -15.41 -8.97 5.95
CA VAL A 67 -16.15 -9.82 6.90
C VAL A 67 -15.21 -10.73 7.70
N ILE A 68 -14.24 -11.38 7.04
CA ILE A 68 -13.27 -12.27 7.69
C ILE A 68 -12.43 -11.50 8.71
N THR A 69 -11.94 -10.32 8.34
CA THR A 69 -11.15 -9.45 9.21
C THR A 69 -11.98 -8.93 10.37
N THR A 70 -13.23 -8.53 10.13
CA THR A 70 -14.16 -8.09 11.19
C THR A 70 -14.39 -9.19 12.22
N TRP A 71 -14.65 -10.42 11.74
CA TRP A 71 -14.80 -11.58 12.60
C TRP A 71 -13.53 -11.89 13.41
N SER A 72 -12.36 -11.81 12.75
CA SER A 72 -11.06 -12.02 13.41
C SER A 72 -10.82 -10.98 14.51
N ASN A 73 -11.06 -9.70 14.23
CA ASN A 73 -10.94 -8.62 15.20
C ASN A 73 -11.93 -8.81 16.37
N HIS A 74 -13.15 -9.27 16.10
CA HIS A 74 -14.12 -9.58 17.15
C HIS A 74 -13.60 -10.69 18.09
N MET A 75 -13.00 -11.75 17.52
CA MET A 75 -12.40 -12.83 18.30
C MET A 75 -11.23 -12.37 19.16
N VAL A 76 -10.42 -11.39 18.71
CA VAL A 76 -9.37 -10.76 19.54
C VAL A 76 -9.98 -10.16 20.82
N GLY A 77 -11.10 -9.45 20.71
CA GLY A 77 -11.80 -8.88 21.86
C GLY A 77 -12.29 -9.93 22.85
N VAL A 78 -12.92 -11.00 22.35
CA VAL A 78 -13.39 -12.12 23.18
C VAL A 78 -12.22 -12.83 23.88
N PHE A 79 -11.12 -13.05 23.16
CA PHE A 79 -9.91 -13.66 23.71
C PHE A 79 -9.32 -12.80 24.83
N LYS A 80 -9.20 -11.48 24.62
CA LYS A 80 -8.62 -10.55 25.61
C LYS A 80 -9.47 -10.42 26.88
N LEU A 81 -10.81 -10.57 26.77
CA LEU A 81 -11.68 -10.61 27.95
C LEU A 81 -11.43 -11.86 28.82
N ARG A 82 -10.96 -12.96 28.23
CA ARG A 82 -10.64 -14.21 28.93
C ARG A 82 -9.18 -14.27 29.41
N HIS A 83 -8.26 -13.62 28.70
CA HIS A 83 -6.82 -13.57 29.00
C HIS A 83 -6.34 -12.11 29.03
N ARG A 84 -6.47 -11.47 30.19
CA ARG A 84 -6.10 -10.04 30.37
C ARG A 84 -4.60 -9.83 30.55
N GLU A 85 -3.87 -10.88 30.90
CA GLU A 85 -2.42 -10.90 31.11
C GLU A 85 -1.60 -10.77 29.83
N VAL A 86 -2.20 -11.07 28.67
CA VAL A 86 -1.53 -11.05 27.36
C VAL A 86 -1.46 -9.62 26.85
N TYR A 87 -0.29 -9.07 26.57
CA TYR A 87 -0.17 -7.71 26.02
C TYR A 87 -0.17 -7.74 24.48
N GLY A 88 0.72 -8.55 23.89
CA GLY A 88 0.93 -8.63 22.45
C GLY A 88 0.57 -9.98 21.81
N VAL A 89 0.74 -10.06 20.49
CA VAL A 89 0.52 -11.27 19.69
C VAL A 89 1.60 -12.34 19.99
N ASP A 90 2.79 -11.91 20.40
CA ASP A 90 3.87 -12.79 20.83
C ASP A 90 3.52 -13.56 22.10
N ASP A 91 2.85 -12.90 23.06
CA ASP A 91 2.34 -13.54 24.28
C ASP A 91 1.20 -14.52 23.96
N VAL A 92 0.34 -14.23 22.97
CA VAL A 92 -0.66 -15.19 22.47
C VAL A 92 0.04 -16.43 21.91
N GLY A 93 1.10 -16.23 21.12
CA GLY A 93 1.93 -17.32 20.60
C GLY A 93 2.55 -18.17 21.71
N HIS A 94 2.98 -17.51 22.79
CA HIS A 94 3.51 -18.20 23.95
C HIS A 94 2.44 -19.05 24.65
N LEU A 95 1.22 -18.55 24.79
CA LEU A 95 0.13 -19.25 25.46
C LEU A 95 -0.33 -20.50 24.68
N ILE A 96 -0.33 -20.44 23.34
CA ILE A 96 -0.85 -21.52 22.50
C ILE A 96 0.22 -22.60 22.21
N PHE A 97 1.45 -22.19 21.89
CA PHE A 97 2.51 -23.11 21.42
C PHE A 97 3.79 -23.05 22.26
N GLY A 98 3.78 -22.35 23.41
CA GLY A 98 4.96 -22.22 24.27
C GLY A 98 6.06 -21.35 23.66
N LEU A 99 7.32 -21.62 24.03
CA LEU A 99 8.48 -20.86 23.55
C LEU A 99 8.60 -20.75 22.01
N PRO A 100 8.43 -21.83 21.21
CA PRO A 100 8.55 -21.71 19.76
C PRO A 100 7.45 -20.83 19.15
N GLY A 101 6.23 -20.86 19.70
CA GLY A 101 5.13 -19.97 19.26
C GLY A 101 5.43 -18.50 19.46
N ARG A 102 6.05 -18.15 20.60
CA ARG A 102 6.45 -16.78 20.91
C ARG A 102 7.45 -16.23 19.89
N THR A 103 8.49 -17.00 19.58
CA THR A 103 9.54 -16.56 18.66
C THR A 103 9.02 -16.44 17.23
N VAL A 104 8.20 -17.39 16.78
CA VAL A 104 7.65 -17.36 15.41
C VAL A 104 6.64 -16.23 15.25
N LEU A 105 5.61 -16.14 16.09
CA LEU A 105 4.59 -15.11 15.94
C LEU A 105 5.12 -13.70 16.25
N GLY A 106 5.97 -13.56 17.26
CA GLY A 106 6.64 -12.29 17.56
C GLY A 106 7.56 -11.85 16.43
N GLY A 107 8.39 -12.76 15.91
CA GLY A 107 9.27 -12.48 14.77
C GLY A 107 8.50 -12.10 13.50
N SER A 108 7.46 -12.84 13.16
CA SER A 108 6.58 -12.53 12.02
C SER A 108 5.88 -11.18 12.18
N PHE A 109 5.39 -10.86 13.38
CA PHE A 109 4.74 -9.58 13.66
C PHE A 109 5.70 -8.38 13.50
N VAL A 110 6.93 -8.50 14.01
CA VAL A 110 7.96 -7.46 13.86
C VAL A 110 8.34 -7.29 12.39
N LEU A 111 8.58 -8.39 11.66
CA LEU A 111 8.87 -8.33 10.22
C LEU A 111 7.75 -7.67 9.42
N TRP A 112 6.50 -8.02 9.72
CA TRP A 112 5.34 -7.42 9.08
C TRP A 112 5.26 -5.91 9.32
N TYR A 113 5.48 -5.46 10.56
CA TYR A 113 5.51 -4.03 10.89
C TYR A 113 6.63 -3.27 10.15
N ILE A 114 7.81 -3.88 10.00
CA ILE A 114 8.92 -3.29 9.24
C ILE A 114 8.55 -3.10 7.77
N PHE A 115 7.99 -4.12 7.13
CA PHE A 115 7.55 -4.02 5.73
C PHE A 115 6.40 -3.02 5.56
N SER A 116 5.45 -2.99 6.50
CA SER A 116 4.34 -2.03 6.47
C SER A 116 4.83 -0.59 6.64
N ALA A 117 5.78 -0.35 7.53
CA ALA A 117 6.41 0.98 7.68
C ALA A 117 7.18 1.37 6.42
N GLY A 118 7.90 0.42 5.81
CA GLY A 118 8.57 0.59 4.51
C GLY A 118 7.62 1.02 3.40
N SER A 119 6.48 0.33 3.27
CA SER A 119 5.43 0.69 2.31
C SER A 119 4.90 2.11 2.53
N GLY A 120 4.70 2.52 3.79
CA GLY A 120 4.29 3.89 4.13
C GLY A 120 5.33 4.95 3.70
N MET A 121 6.61 4.69 3.92
CA MET A 121 7.69 5.60 3.50
C MET A 121 7.76 5.75 1.98
N LEU A 122 7.54 4.67 1.22
CA LEU A 122 7.45 4.73 -0.23
C LEU A 122 6.24 5.58 -0.69
N GLY A 123 5.10 5.44 -0.03
CA GLY A 123 3.91 6.27 -0.31
C GLY A 123 4.17 7.76 -0.12
N ILE A 124 4.81 8.14 0.99
CA ILE A 124 5.21 9.55 1.24
C ILE A 124 6.15 10.05 0.15
N SER A 125 7.11 9.21 -0.24
CA SER A 125 8.10 9.56 -1.26
C SER A 125 7.47 9.83 -2.62
N ILE A 126 6.52 8.99 -3.04
CA ILE A 126 5.76 9.18 -4.29
C ILE A 126 4.94 10.47 -4.24
N GLY A 127 4.26 10.74 -3.11
CA GLY A 127 3.50 11.97 -2.94
C GLY A 127 4.36 13.23 -3.01
N LEU A 128 5.51 13.23 -2.32
CA LEU A 128 6.46 14.35 -2.36
C LEU A 128 7.07 14.54 -3.76
N ASN A 129 7.36 13.45 -4.46
CA ASN A 129 7.88 13.48 -5.81
C ASN A 129 6.87 14.07 -6.81
N ALA A 130 5.58 13.73 -6.65
CA ALA A 130 4.49 14.27 -7.47
C ALA A 130 4.27 15.77 -7.22
N VAL A 131 4.33 16.23 -5.96
CA VAL A 131 4.19 17.66 -5.61
C VAL A 131 5.40 18.48 -6.07
N SER A 132 6.59 17.88 -6.09
CA SER A 132 7.85 18.57 -6.42
C SER A 132 8.21 18.53 -7.89
N SER A 133 7.33 18.03 -8.79
CA SER A 133 7.60 17.86 -10.23
C SER A 133 8.96 17.22 -10.53
N HIS A 134 9.29 16.13 -9.83
CA HIS A 134 10.57 15.42 -9.98
C HIS A 134 11.83 16.23 -9.63
N GLY A 135 11.75 17.11 -8.63
CA GLY A 135 12.89 17.96 -8.23
C GLY A 135 14.13 17.22 -7.69
N THR A 136 14.02 16.00 -7.16
CA THR A 136 15.16 15.21 -6.65
C THR A 136 14.97 13.70 -6.82
N CYS A 137 16.00 12.91 -6.54
CA CYS A 137 15.90 11.45 -6.57
C CYS A 137 14.99 10.91 -5.46
N ASN A 138 14.21 9.87 -5.78
CA ASN A 138 13.24 9.26 -4.85
C ASN A 138 13.89 8.79 -3.54
N ALA A 139 15.17 8.40 -3.57
CA ALA A 139 15.93 7.99 -2.40
C ALA A 139 16.03 9.09 -1.33
N VAL A 140 16.15 10.37 -1.73
CA VAL A 140 16.23 11.50 -0.79
C VAL A 140 14.88 11.69 -0.10
N PHE A 141 13.78 11.61 -0.84
CA PHE A 141 12.44 11.70 -0.25
C PHE A 141 12.14 10.55 0.72
N VAL A 142 12.57 9.31 0.40
CA VAL A 142 12.48 8.19 1.35
C VAL A 142 13.33 8.45 2.60
N ALA A 143 14.54 8.98 2.47
CA ALA A 143 15.40 9.29 3.61
C ALA A 143 14.77 10.34 4.53
N VAL A 144 14.17 11.40 3.97
CA VAL A 144 13.44 12.42 4.74
C VAL A 144 12.22 11.81 5.44
N ALA A 145 11.45 10.96 4.75
CA ALA A 145 10.32 10.25 5.34
C ALA A 145 10.76 9.33 6.48
N ALA A 146 11.90 8.64 6.35
CA ALA A 146 12.47 7.77 7.38
C ALA A 146 12.89 8.56 8.64
N ILE A 147 13.53 9.72 8.47
CA ILE A 147 13.92 10.59 9.58
C ILE A 147 12.67 11.10 10.32
N ALA A 148 11.66 11.55 9.57
CA ALA A 148 10.39 11.99 10.15
C ALA A 148 9.67 10.85 10.88
N ALA A 149 9.61 9.66 10.29
CA ALA A 149 9.01 8.48 10.89
C ALA A 149 9.75 8.04 12.17
N PHE A 150 11.08 8.11 12.18
CA PHE A 150 11.88 7.80 13.37
C PHE A 150 11.65 8.83 14.49
N ALA A 151 11.58 10.12 14.16
CA ALA A 151 11.30 11.17 15.12
C ALA A 151 9.91 11.02 15.76
N LEU A 152 8.88 10.74 14.94
CA LEU A 152 7.51 10.53 15.41
C LEU A 152 7.36 9.19 16.16
N GLY A 153 8.06 8.13 15.71
CA GLY A 153 8.05 6.81 16.32
C GLY A 153 8.80 6.73 17.66
N SER A 154 9.67 7.69 17.94
CA SER A 154 10.35 7.82 19.25
C SER A 154 9.39 8.12 20.40
N ILE A 155 8.16 8.58 20.10
CA ILE A 155 7.13 8.82 21.09
C ILE A 155 6.50 7.47 21.49
N GLN A 156 6.92 6.90 22.62
CA GLN A 156 6.44 5.58 23.06
C GLN A 156 5.04 5.59 23.72
N THR A 157 4.41 6.76 23.91
CA THR A 157 3.15 6.87 24.67
C THR A 157 1.94 7.04 23.75
N LEU A 158 1.11 6.00 23.64
CA LEU A 158 -0.13 5.96 22.86
C LEU A 158 -1.11 7.09 23.20
N GLY A 159 -1.21 7.47 24.48
CA GLY A 159 -2.04 8.59 24.93
C GLY A 159 -1.60 9.95 24.35
N ARG A 160 -0.31 10.14 24.06
CA ARG A 160 0.22 11.38 23.46
C ARG A 160 0.16 11.36 21.93
N ILE A 161 0.13 10.17 21.33
CA ILE A 161 0.00 9.96 19.88
C ILE A 161 -1.45 10.15 19.41
N LEU A 162 -2.45 10.01 20.29
CA LEU A 162 -3.86 10.12 19.89
C LEU A 162 -4.17 11.43 19.13
N TRP A 163 -3.54 12.54 19.51
CA TRP A 163 -3.69 13.82 18.78
C TRP A 163 -3.15 13.75 17.33
N LEU A 164 -2.00 13.12 17.13
CA LEU A 164 -1.43 12.89 15.79
C LEU A 164 -2.31 11.94 14.97
N ALA A 165 -2.91 10.93 15.60
CA ALA A 165 -3.84 10.03 14.94
C ALA A 165 -5.10 10.77 14.45
N TRP A 166 -5.65 11.70 15.25
CA TRP A 166 -6.76 12.56 14.82
C TRP A 166 -6.38 13.48 13.65
N ALA A 167 -5.20 14.11 13.70
CA ALA A 167 -4.71 14.93 12.60
C ALA A 167 -4.55 14.11 11.31
N GLY A 168 -3.98 12.90 11.41
CA GLY A 168 -3.84 11.96 10.29
C GLY A 168 -5.20 11.51 9.74
N LEU A 169 -6.16 11.20 10.61
CA LEU A 169 -7.51 10.81 10.21
C LEU A 169 -8.20 11.92 9.41
N ILE A 170 -8.17 13.16 9.89
CA ILE A 170 -8.76 14.31 9.19
C ILE A 170 -8.08 14.53 7.83
N CYS A 171 -6.76 14.38 7.77
CA CYS A 171 -6.00 14.52 6.53
C CYS A 171 -6.39 13.47 5.49
N ILE A 172 -6.48 12.19 5.88
CA ILE A 172 -6.87 11.09 4.99
C ILE A 172 -8.32 11.25 4.55
N LEU A 173 -9.24 11.57 5.46
CA LEU A 173 -10.64 11.82 5.11
C LEU A 173 -10.79 12.97 4.13
N ALA A 174 -10.09 14.09 4.36
CA ALA A 174 -10.10 15.21 3.43
C ALA A 174 -9.55 14.82 2.04
N ALA A 175 -8.47 14.04 2.00
CA ALA A 175 -7.90 13.55 0.74
C ALA A 175 -8.87 12.65 -0.03
N VAL A 176 -9.46 11.65 0.63
CA VAL A 176 -10.42 10.72 0.01
C VAL A 176 -11.66 11.46 -0.49
N LEU A 177 -12.23 12.36 0.31
CA LEU A 177 -13.40 13.16 -0.08
C LEU A 177 -13.08 14.10 -1.25
N THR A 178 -11.90 14.71 -1.26
CA THR A 178 -11.48 15.60 -2.37
C THR A 178 -11.35 14.82 -3.68
N VAL A 179 -10.76 13.61 -3.65
CA VAL A 179 -10.64 12.75 -4.83
C VAL A 179 -12.03 12.26 -5.27
N ALA A 180 -12.89 11.85 -4.34
CA ALA A 180 -14.25 11.40 -4.66
C ALA A 180 -15.08 12.50 -5.32
N VAL A 181 -15.01 13.74 -4.83
CA VAL A 181 -15.67 14.90 -5.45
C VAL A 181 -15.04 15.22 -6.80
N GLY A 182 -13.71 15.18 -6.91
CA GLY A 182 -12.99 15.45 -8.16
C GLY A 182 -13.40 14.48 -9.28
N VAL A 183 -13.42 13.18 -8.99
CA VAL A 183 -13.85 12.14 -9.93
C VAL A 183 -15.35 12.20 -10.20
N GLY A 184 -16.16 12.58 -9.20
CA GLY A 184 -17.62 12.68 -9.35
C GLY A 184 -18.09 13.89 -10.17
N VAL A 185 -17.29 14.95 -10.28
CA VAL A 185 -17.61 16.17 -11.04
C VAL A 185 -16.96 16.19 -12.43
N GLN A 186 -15.90 15.40 -12.66
CA GLN A 186 -15.23 15.34 -13.96
C GLN A 186 -15.99 14.44 -14.95
N ASP A 187 -16.64 15.06 -15.94
CA ASP A 187 -17.34 14.35 -17.03
C ASP A 187 -16.39 13.76 -18.09
N HIS A 188 -15.15 14.25 -18.17
CA HIS A 188 -14.13 13.76 -19.11
C HIS A 188 -12.72 13.78 -18.48
N PRO A 189 -11.83 12.81 -18.82
CA PRO A 189 -10.41 12.92 -18.52
C PRO A 189 -9.82 14.12 -19.26
N PRO A 190 -8.88 14.88 -18.64
CA PRO A 190 -8.27 16.06 -19.26
C PRO A 190 -7.48 15.75 -20.55
N ASP A 191 -7.16 14.48 -20.82
CA ASP A 191 -6.38 14.02 -21.97
C ASP A 191 -7.21 13.61 -23.20
N VAL A 192 -8.55 13.73 -23.16
CA VAL A 192 -9.39 13.36 -24.30
C VAL A 192 -9.79 14.61 -25.11
N PRO A 193 -9.47 14.69 -26.41
CA PRO A 193 -9.94 15.77 -27.28
C PRO A 193 -11.47 15.87 -27.24
N VAL A 194 -11.98 17.11 -27.12
CA VAL A 194 -13.41 17.46 -26.93
C VAL A 194 -14.34 16.87 -28.01
N ASP A 195 -13.78 16.40 -29.13
CA ASP A 195 -14.49 15.86 -30.29
C ASP A 195 -14.79 14.35 -30.23
N LYS A 196 -14.30 13.61 -29.22
CA LYS A 196 -14.59 12.17 -29.07
C LYS A 196 -15.57 11.92 -27.93
N VAL A 197 -16.61 11.15 -28.20
CA VAL A 197 -17.53 10.63 -27.18
C VAL A 197 -16.73 9.78 -26.20
N TRP A 198 -16.55 10.29 -24.98
CA TRP A 198 -15.98 9.51 -23.89
C TRP A 198 -16.97 8.44 -23.49
N VAL A 199 -16.59 7.17 -23.70
CA VAL A 199 -17.33 6.01 -23.19
C VAL A 199 -16.52 5.52 -22.01
N SER A 200 -17.09 5.58 -20.80
CA SER A 200 -16.50 4.96 -19.63
C SER A 200 -16.33 3.47 -19.90
N GLU A 201 -15.08 3.00 -20.05
CA GLU A 201 -14.77 1.58 -20.25
C GLU A 201 -14.82 0.86 -18.89
N TYR A 202 -15.98 0.91 -18.21
CA TYR A 202 -16.18 0.15 -16.99
C TYR A 202 -16.30 -1.33 -17.36
N LYS A 203 -15.29 -2.13 -16.99
CA LYS A 203 -15.40 -3.59 -17.10
C LYS A 203 -16.15 -4.11 -15.87
N THR A 204 -17.38 -4.54 -16.07
CA THR A 204 -18.20 -5.17 -15.02
C THR A 204 -17.55 -6.45 -14.51
N ILE A 205 -16.92 -7.19 -15.42
CA ILE A 205 -16.10 -8.37 -15.15
C ILE A 205 -14.86 -8.26 -16.05
N GLY A 206 -13.69 -8.08 -15.44
CA GLY A 206 -12.42 -8.15 -16.16
C GLY A 206 -12.03 -9.62 -16.40
N THR A 207 -11.27 -9.87 -17.47
CA THR A 207 -10.56 -11.14 -17.67
C THR A 207 -9.06 -10.90 -17.48
N PRO A 208 -8.59 -10.65 -16.24
CA PRO A 208 -7.17 -10.40 -15.98
C PRO A 208 -6.33 -11.66 -16.20
N SER A 209 -5.04 -11.45 -16.43
CA SER A 209 -4.02 -12.49 -16.30
C SER A 209 -3.90 -12.93 -14.82
N PHE A 210 -3.43 -14.16 -14.59
CA PHE A 210 -3.36 -14.72 -13.23
C PHE A 210 -2.44 -13.91 -12.29
N ASP A 211 -1.34 -13.38 -12.82
CA ASP A 211 -0.37 -12.56 -12.10
C ASP A 211 -0.97 -11.23 -11.63
N SER A 212 -1.64 -10.51 -12.52
CA SER A 212 -2.28 -9.23 -12.21
C SER A 212 -3.46 -9.41 -11.24
N ALA A 213 -4.22 -10.51 -11.38
CA ALA A 213 -5.28 -10.86 -10.46
C ALA A 213 -4.77 -11.16 -9.05
N MET A 214 -3.67 -11.91 -8.92
CA MET A 214 -3.08 -12.23 -7.62
C MET A 214 -2.50 -10.99 -6.95
N ALA A 215 -1.80 -10.13 -7.70
CA ALA A 215 -1.26 -8.88 -7.19
C ALA A 215 -2.38 -7.96 -6.65
N ALA A 216 -3.51 -7.89 -7.37
CA ALA A 216 -4.70 -7.17 -6.93
C ALA A 216 -5.26 -7.72 -5.61
N ILE A 217 -5.44 -9.04 -5.49
CA ILE A 217 -5.93 -9.67 -4.24
C ILE A 217 -4.97 -9.40 -3.07
N CYS A 218 -3.66 -9.52 -3.28
CA CYS A 218 -2.66 -9.22 -2.25
C CYS A 218 -2.76 -7.77 -1.74
N LYS A 219 -3.05 -6.81 -2.62
CA LYS A 219 -3.28 -5.40 -2.23
C LYS A 219 -4.52 -5.26 -1.32
N ILE A 220 -5.62 -5.97 -1.63
CA ILE A 220 -6.83 -5.97 -0.78
C ILE A 220 -6.52 -6.59 0.59
N VAL A 221 -5.84 -7.73 0.61
CA VAL A 221 -5.47 -8.40 1.87
C VAL A 221 -4.58 -7.49 2.72
N PHE A 222 -3.59 -6.84 2.10
CA PHE A 222 -2.70 -5.89 2.79
C PHE A 222 -3.47 -4.70 3.37
N ALA A 223 -4.47 -4.17 2.66
CA ALA A 223 -5.31 -3.07 3.16
C ALA A 223 -6.09 -3.41 4.44
N TYR A 224 -6.44 -4.69 4.63
CA TYR A 224 -7.14 -5.18 5.82
C TYR A 224 -6.21 -5.84 6.87
N ALA A 225 -4.89 -5.86 6.65
CA ALA A 225 -3.94 -6.63 7.45
C ALA A 225 -3.63 -6.04 8.85
N GLY A 226 -4.49 -5.22 9.45
CA GLY A 226 -4.26 -4.54 10.73
C GLY A 226 -4.62 -5.34 12.00
N THR A 227 -5.23 -6.53 11.88
CA THR A 227 -5.74 -7.34 13.01
C THR A 227 -4.73 -7.51 14.17
N PRO A 228 -3.45 -7.82 13.93
CA PRO A 228 -2.50 -8.09 15.02
C PRO A 228 -2.25 -6.85 15.92
N ALA A 229 -2.38 -5.64 15.39
CA ALA A 229 -2.20 -4.41 16.15
C ALA A 229 -3.30 -4.16 17.20
N PHE A 230 -4.48 -4.74 17.00
CA PHE A 230 -5.59 -4.57 17.95
C PHE A 230 -5.29 -5.18 19.32
N PHE A 231 -4.42 -6.19 19.43
CA PHE A 231 -4.06 -6.75 20.73
C PHE A 231 -3.47 -5.70 21.68
N SER A 232 -2.57 -4.85 21.17
CA SER A 232 -1.96 -3.75 21.92
C SER A 232 -2.97 -2.66 22.24
N ILE A 233 -3.85 -2.31 21.29
CA ILE A 233 -4.88 -1.29 21.48
C ILE A 233 -5.84 -1.69 22.62
N VAL A 234 -6.32 -2.94 22.63
CA VAL A 234 -7.27 -3.39 23.65
C VAL A 234 -6.64 -3.44 25.05
N SER A 235 -5.34 -3.74 25.17
CA SER A 235 -4.65 -3.70 26.47
C SER A 235 -4.56 -2.30 27.08
N GLU A 236 -4.65 -1.25 26.27
CA GLU A 236 -4.55 0.14 26.75
C GLU A 236 -5.91 0.83 26.88
N MET A 237 -7.00 0.18 26.48
CA MET A 237 -8.35 0.70 26.71
C MET A 237 -8.68 0.70 28.20
N CYS A 238 -9.18 1.83 28.70
CA CYS A 238 -9.67 1.95 30.08
C CYS A 238 -10.80 0.95 30.38
N GLU A 239 -11.70 0.72 29.42
CA GLU A 239 -12.79 -0.27 29.52
C GLU A 239 -12.79 -1.22 28.31
N PRO A 240 -12.16 -2.41 28.41
CA PRO A 240 -12.05 -3.35 27.28
C PRO A 240 -13.39 -3.97 26.88
N ARG A 241 -14.43 -3.92 27.72
CA ARG A 241 -15.78 -4.41 27.37
C ARG A 241 -16.43 -3.59 26.25
N GLN A 242 -16.00 -2.34 26.07
CA GLN A 242 -16.51 -1.46 25.01
C GLN A 242 -15.81 -1.66 23.65
N TYR A 243 -14.77 -2.50 23.60
CA TYR A 243 -13.97 -2.73 22.40
C TYR A 243 -14.82 -3.17 21.20
N THR A 244 -15.72 -4.14 21.36
CA THR A 244 -16.54 -4.66 20.26
C THR A 244 -17.41 -3.56 19.63
N ARG A 245 -17.93 -2.63 20.44
CA ARG A 245 -18.73 -1.51 19.94
C ARG A 245 -17.87 -0.53 19.14
N ALA A 246 -16.67 -0.21 19.65
CA ALA A 246 -15.73 0.66 18.95
C ALA A 246 -15.25 0.04 17.63
N LEU A 247 -14.98 -1.26 17.61
CA LEU A 247 -14.59 -2.03 16.42
C LEU A 247 -15.67 -1.96 15.35
N VAL A 248 -16.93 -2.28 15.67
CA VAL A 248 -18.02 -2.28 14.69
C VAL A 248 -18.23 -0.89 14.09
N ILE A 249 -18.17 0.16 14.91
CA ILE A 249 -18.27 1.55 14.43
C ILE A 249 -17.11 1.87 13.48
N CYS A 250 -15.87 1.62 13.89
CA CYS A 250 -14.69 1.87 13.07
C CYS A 250 -14.76 1.13 11.73
N GLN A 251 -15.06 -0.17 11.77
CA GLN A 251 -15.14 -1.00 10.58
C GLN A 251 -16.28 -0.57 9.65
N SER A 252 -17.44 -0.17 10.19
CA SER A 252 -18.55 0.33 9.37
C SER A 252 -18.21 1.63 8.65
N ILE A 253 -17.45 2.52 9.30
CA ILE A 253 -17.01 3.79 8.70
C ILE A 253 -15.97 3.51 7.61
N VAL A 254 -14.97 2.67 7.91
CA VAL A 254 -13.90 2.32 6.96
C VAL A 254 -14.44 1.57 5.74
N SER A 255 -15.40 0.68 5.91
CA SER A 255 -15.99 -0.04 4.77
C SER A 255 -16.96 0.80 3.95
N ALA A 256 -17.43 1.94 4.47
CA ALA A 256 -18.30 2.86 3.75
C ALA A 256 -17.55 3.96 2.99
N LEU A 257 -16.31 4.23 3.37
CA LEU A 257 -15.39 5.21 2.75
C LEU A 257 -14.51 4.53 1.68
#